data_AF-A0A957Z598-F1
#
_entry.id   AF-A0A957Z598-F1
#
_cell.length_a   1.000
_cell.length_b   1.000
_cell.length_c   1.000
_cell.angle_alpha   90.00
_cell.angle_beta   90.00
_cell.angle_gamma   90.00
#
_symmetry.space_group_name_H-M   'P 1'
#
loop_
_entity.id
_entity.type
_entity.pdbx_description
1 polymer ?
#
loop_
_entity_poly.entity_id
_entity_poly.type
_entity_poly.pdbx_seq_one_letter_code
_entity_poly.pdbx_strand_id
1 'polypeptide(L)'
;MHEAQKTSLPIYTIGYGDRSIEAFIAALHANTIAYLLDVRTAPYSRFKPEFSKEALAKALAAQGIRYVFVGDSLGGRPDDPACYVDGRVDYDRVREQPFFQRGIE
;
A
#
# COMPACT_ATOMS: atom_id res chain seq x y z
N MET A 1 34.25 18.66 10.24
CA MET A 1 33.69 17.87 9.14
C MET A 1 32.20 17.79 9.38
N HIS A 2 31.37 18.35 8.50
CA HIS A 2 29.91 18.35 8.67
C HIS A 2 29.38 16.98 8.24
N GLU A 3 28.80 16.25 9.19
CA GLU A 3 28.09 15.00 8.94
C GLU A 3 26.82 15.34 8.15
N ALA A 4 26.66 14.77 6.94
CA ALA A 4 25.44 14.94 6.17
C ALA A 4 24.30 14.23 6.93
N GLN A 5 23.31 15.00 7.37
CA GLN A 5 22.14 14.47 8.05
C GLN A 5 21.38 13.55 7.07
N LYS A 6 21.32 12.24 7.37
CA LYS A 6 20.47 11.30 6.62
C LYS A 6 19.03 11.80 6.68
N THR A 7 18.53 12.38 5.60
CA THR A 7 17.10 12.68 5.44
C THR A 7 16.37 11.37 5.21
N SER A 8 15.88 10.75 6.29
CA SER A 8 14.95 9.63 6.17
C SER A 8 13.62 10.16 5.63
N LEU A 9 13.22 9.73 4.44
CA LEU A 9 11.88 10.01 3.94
C LEU A 9 10.87 9.25 4.84
N PRO A 10 9.88 9.94 5.44
CA PRO A 10 8.90 9.29 6.30
C PRO A 10 7.97 8.38 5.49
N ILE A 11 7.63 7.22 6.06
CA ILE A 11 6.59 6.33 5.53
C ILE A 11 5.34 6.52 6.39
N TYR A 12 4.20 6.75 5.73
CA TYR A 12 2.90 6.89 6.37
C TYR A 12 2.03 5.68 6.05
N THR A 13 1.21 5.27 7.03
CA THR A 13 0.17 4.26 6.84
C THR A 13 -1.20 4.90 6.89
N ILE A 14 -2.11 4.47 6.03
CA ILE A 14 -3.50 4.95 6.05
C ILE A 14 -4.46 3.82 5.70
N GLY A 15 -5.53 3.68 6.49
CA GLY A 15 -6.72 2.91 6.15
C GLY A 15 -7.88 3.84 5.81
N TYR A 16 -8.81 3.40 4.96
CA TYR A 16 -9.97 4.20 4.60
C TYR A 16 -11.11 4.13 5.63
N GLY A 17 -11.35 2.97 6.26
CA GLY A 17 -12.39 2.79 7.28
C GLY A 17 -13.74 3.39 6.85
N ASP A 18 -14.35 4.19 7.74
CA ASP A 18 -15.62 4.87 7.45
C ASP A 18 -15.48 6.23 6.74
N ARG A 19 -14.27 6.65 6.36
CA ARG A 19 -14.05 7.92 5.63
C ARG A 19 -14.69 7.92 4.24
N SER A 20 -15.15 9.09 3.79
CA SER A 20 -15.44 9.32 2.37
C SER A 20 -14.14 9.44 1.57
N ILE A 21 -14.23 9.38 0.24
CA ILE A 21 -13.07 9.55 -0.64
C ILE A 21 -12.46 10.95 -0.52
N GLU A 22 -13.28 11.98 -0.31
CA GLU A 22 -12.84 13.36 -0.14
C GLU A 22 -12.06 13.54 1.17
N ALA A 23 -12.56 12.98 2.27
CA ALA A 23 -11.87 13.02 3.56
C ALA A 23 -10.54 12.24 3.52
N PHE A 24 -10.51 11.13 2.76
CA PHE A 24 -9.29 10.36 2.55
C PHE A 24 -8.25 11.17 1.76
N ILE A 25 -8.63 11.78 0.64
CA ILE A 25 -7.78 12.64 -0.19
C ILE A 25 -7.27 13.84 0.62
N ALA A 26 -8.13 14.48 1.41
CA ALA A 26 -7.75 15.59 2.27
C ALA A 26 -6.64 15.20 3.27
N ALA A 27 -6.72 14.00 3.85
CA ALA A 27 -5.69 13.49 4.74
C ALA A 27 -4.34 13.26 4.04
N LEU A 28 -4.37 12.82 2.77
CA LEU A 28 -3.16 12.67 1.95
C LEU A 28 -2.50 14.02 1.66
N HIS A 29 -3.28 15.03 1.28
CA HIS A 29 -2.76 16.37 1.03
C HIS A 29 -2.21 17.04 2.30
N ALA A 30 -2.90 16.87 3.44
CA ALA A 30 -2.45 17.41 4.73
C ALA A 30 -1.06 16.87 5.14
N ASN A 31 -0.68 15.69 4.65
CA ASN A 31 0.64 15.09 4.87
C ASN A 31 1.56 15.18 3.64
N THR A 32 1.20 15.98 2.63
CA THR A 32 1.98 16.18 1.40
C THR A 32 2.34 14.86 0.69
N ILE A 33 1.42 13.90 0.71
CA ILE A 33 1.64 12.58 0.10
C ILE A 33 1.55 12.70 -1.42
N ALA A 34 2.66 12.37 -2.10
CA ALA A 34 2.71 12.30 -3.56
C ALA A 34 2.45 10.88 -4.11
N TYR A 35 2.70 9.84 -3.31
CA TYR A 35 2.57 8.44 -3.70
C TYR A 35 1.74 7.66 -2.69
N LEU A 36 0.75 6.91 -3.17
CA LEU A 36 0.00 5.95 -2.38
C LEU A 36 0.29 4.54 -2.90
N LEU A 37 0.90 3.72 -2.06
CA LEU A 37 1.17 2.31 -2.34
C LEU A 37 0.04 1.47 -1.76
N ASP A 38 -0.71 0.79 -2.62
CA ASP A 38 -1.76 -0.14 -2.21
C ASP A 38 -1.18 -1.55 -2.08
N VAL A 39 -0.98 -1.97 -0.83
CA VAL A 39 -0.47 -3.29 -0.43
C VAL A 39 -1.60 -4.32 -0.24
N ARG A 40 -2.86 -4.00 -0.55
CA ARG A 40 -3.97 -4.97 -0.39
C ARG A 40 -3.84 -6.06 -1.44
N THR A 41 -3.74 -7.33 -1.03
CA THR A 41 -3.79 -8.47 -1.98
C THR A 41 -5.04 -8.41 -2.86
N ALA A 42 -6.19 -8.10 -2.28
CA ALA A 42 -7.44 -7.89 -3.00
C ALA A 42 -7.85 -6.41 -2.88
N PRO A 43 -7.47 -5.54 -3.85
CA PRO A 43 -7.71 -4.09 -3.78
C PRO A 43 -9.13 -3.73 -4.22
N TYR A 44 -10.12 -4.49 -3.74
CA TYR A 44 -11.54 -4.32 -4.05
C TYR A 44 -12.35 -4.18 -2.77
N SER A 45 -13.32 -3.27 -2.77
CA SER A 45 -14.21 -3.03 -1.63
C SER A 45 -15.66 -3.10 -2.07
N ARG A 46 -16.40 -4.06 -1.50
CA ARG A 46 -17.85 -4.22 -1.74
C ARG A 46 -18.67 -3.11 -1.10
N PHE A 47 -18.27 -2.67 0.09
CA PHE A 47 -19.02 -1.68 0.87
C PHE A 47 -18.75 -0.25 0.43
N LYS A 48 -17.56 -0.01 -0.13
CA LYS A 48 -17.11 1.29 -0.59
C LYS A 48 -16.43 1.18 -1.96
N PRO A 49 -17.20 1.07 -3.04
CA PRO A 49 -16.68 0.87 -4.39
C PRO A 49 -15.65 1.92 -4.81
N GLU A 50 -15.73 3.14 -4.27
CA GLU A 50 -14.78 4.24 -4.49
C GLU A 50 -13.36 3.93 -4.00
N PHE A 51 -13.20 2.98 -3.07
CA PHE A 51 -11.89 2.47 -2.63
C PHE A 51 -11.44 1.20 -3.36
N SER A 52 -12.14 0.80 -4.41
CA SER A 52 -11.65 -0.24 -5.32
C SER A 52 -10.57 0.34 -6.24
N LYS A 53 -9.59 -0.49 -6.62
CA LYS A 53 -8.35 -0.12 -7.32
C LYS A 53 -8.56 0.93 -8.42
N GLU A 54 -9.46 0.68 -9.37
CA GLU A 54 -9.64 1.54 -10.54
C GLU A 54 -10.26 2.90 -10.16
N ALA A 55 -11.26 2.88 -9.28
CA ALA A 55 -11.93 4.09 -8.82
C ALA A 55 -11.00 4.96 -7.98
N LEU A 56 -10.26 4.34 -7.05
CA LEU A 56 -9.29 5.00 -6.20
C LEU A 56 -8.13 5.59 -7.01
N ALA A 57 -7.58 4.82 -7.96
CA ALA A 57 -6.50 5.29 -8.83
C ALA A 57 -6.93 6.53 -9.64
N LYS A 58 -8.16 6.51 -10.20
CA LYS A 58 -8.72 7.64 -10.93
C LYS A 58 -8.91 8.87 -10.04
N ALA A 59 -9.46 8.68 -8.84
CA ALA A 59 -9.69 9.77 -7.89
C ALA A 59 -8.37 10.43 -7.45
N LEU A 60 -7.34 9.63 -7.15
CA LEU A 60 -6.03 10.13 -6.74
C LEU A 60 -5.28 10.81 -7.90
N ALA A 61 -5.35 10.26 -9.10
CA ALA A 61 -4.72 10.85 -10.28
C ALA A 61 -5.28 12.26 -10.58
N ALA A 62 -6.59 12.47 -10.39
CA ALA A 62 -7.23 13.78 -10.53
C ALA A 62 -6.72 14.83 -9.51
N GLN A 63 -6.07 14.38 -8.43
CA GLN A 63 -5.48 15.22 -7.38
C GLN A 63 -3.95 15.30 -7.48
N GLY A 64 -3.35 14.73 -8.53
CA GLY A 64 -1.89 14.68 -8.69
C GLY A 64 -1.19 13.69 -7.75
N ILE A 65 -1.92 12.77 -7.12
CA ILE A 65 -1.36 11.72 -6.27
C ILE A 65 -1.19 10.45 -7.11
N ARG A 66 0.03 9.91 -7.15
CA ARG A 66 0.31 8.68 -7.88
C ARG A 66 -0.11 7.47 -7.06
N TYR A 67 -1.06 6.71 -7.60
CA TYR A 67 -1.44 5.41 -7.07
C TYR A 67 -0.55 4.31 -7.67
N VAL A 68 0.01 3.46 -6.81
CA VAL A 68 0.80 2.28 -7.22
C VAL A 68 0.24 1.06 -6.52
N PHE A 69 -0.16 0.06 -7.28
CA PHE A 69 -0.57 -1.23 -6.72
C PHE A 69 0.66 -2.13 -6.54
N VAL A 70 0.87 -2.61 -5.32
CA VAL A 70 1.97 -3.50 -4.92
C VAL A 70 1.48 -4.69 -4.10
N GLY A 71 0.17 -4.99 -4.16
CA GLY A 71 -0.44 -6.10 -3.42
C GLY A 71 -0.05 -7.49 -3.92
N ASP A 72 0.58 -7.59 -5.09
CA ASP A 72 1.15 -8.82 -5.66
C ASP A 72 2.53 -9.18 -5.07
N SER A 73 3.26 -8.17 -4.60
CA SER A 73 4.62 -8.28 -4.07
C SER A 73 4.67 -8.07 -2.55
N LEU A 74 3.87 -7.15 -2.04
CA LEU A 74 3.84 -6.76 -0.62
C LEU A 74 2.49 -7.07 0.06
N GLY A 75 1.63 -7.85 -0.60
CA GLY A 75 0.33 -8.22 -0.05
C GLY A 75 0.40 -9.22 1.10
N GLY A 76 -0.53 -9.10 2.04
CA GLY A 76 -0.61 -9.98 3.21
C GLY A 76 -1.12 -11.40 2.95
N ARG A 77 -1.55 -11.70 1.72
CA ARG A 77 -2.02 -13.03 1.30
C ARG A 77 -1.38 -13.41 -0.04
N PRO A 78 -0.13 -13.89 -0.04
CA PRO A 78 0.54 -14.33 -1.26
C PRO A 78 -0.10 -15.59 -1.83
N ASP A 79 0.03 -15.78 -3.15
CA ASP A 79 -0.48 -16.97 -3.84
C ASP A 79 0.42 -18.20 -3.64
N ASP A 80 1.67 -18.00 -3.22
CA ASP A 80 2.65 -19.07 -3.00
C ASP A 80 2.30 -19.91 -1.76
N PRO A 81 1.97 -21.22 -1.91
CA PRO A 81 1.67 -22.10 -0.79
C PRO A 81 2.82 -22.26 0.22
N ALA A 82 4.08 -22.03 -0.20
CA ALA A 82 5.24 -22.10 0.69
C ALA A 82 5.17 -21.06 1.82
N CYS A 83 4.40 -19.99 1.62
CA CYS A 83 4.15 -18.95 2.60
C CYS A 83 3.17 -19.35 3.70
N TYR A 84 2.64 -20.58 3.69
CA TYR A 84 1.60 -21.01 4.63
C TYR A 84 2.06 -22.15 5.55
N VAL A 85 1.68 -22.06 6.82
CA VAL A 85 1.81 -23.11 7.84
C VAL A 85 0.45 -23.27 8.51
N ASP A 86 -0.09 -24.49 8.51
CA ASP A 86 -1.42 -24.81 9.07
C ASP A 86 -2.55 -23.90 8.55
N GLY A 87 -2.49 -23.55 7.26
CA GLY A 87 -3.47 -22.68 6.60
C GLY A 87 -3.38 -21.20 6.97
N ARG A 88 -2.35 -20.78 7.70
CA ARG A 88 -2.07 -19.38 8.05
C ARG A 88 -0.81 -18.89 7.33
N VAL A 89 -0.80 -17.62 6.97
CA VAL A 89 0.39 -16.99 6.38
C VAL A 89 1.49 -16.87 7.44
N ASP A 90 2.68 -17.35 7.09
CA ASP A 90 3.92 -17.20 7.85
C ASP A 90 4.74 -16.05 7.24
N TYR A 91 4.70 -14.88 7.89
CA TYR A 91 5.33 -13.68 7.35
C TYR A 91 6.86 -13.71 7.34
N ASP A 92 7.50 -14.56 8.14
CA ASP A 92 8.95 -14.73 8.04
C ASP A 92 9.31 -15.46 6.75
N ARG A 93 8.53 -16.47 6.36
CA ARG A 93 8.67 -17.11 5.04
C ARG A 93 8.33 -16.18 3.89
N VAL A 94 7.30 -15.34 4.03
CA VAL A 94 6.95 -14.33 3.01
C VAL A 94 8.11 -13.38 2.81
N ARG A 95 8.74 -12.91 3.89
CA ARG A 95 9.87 -11.99 3.83
C ARG A 95 11.00 -12.58 2.99
N GLU A 96 11.24 -13.87 3.06
CA GLU A 96 12.32 -14.54 2.31
C GLU A 96 12.00 -14.75 0.82
N GLN A 97 10.75 -14.56 0.38
CA GLN A 97 10.37 -14.82 -1.01
C GLN A 97 10.93 -13.79 -1.99
N PRO A 98 11.32 -14.21 -3.21
CA PRO A 98 11.83 -13.29 -4.23
C PRO A 98 10.84 -12.19 -4.62
N PHE A 99 9.53 -12.46 -4.59
CA PHE A 99 8.52 -11.43 -4.91
C PHE A 99 8.49 -10.32 -3.86
N PHE A 100 8.70 -10.66 -2.59
CA PHE A 100 8.68 -9.70 -1.49
C PHE A 100 9.95 -8.86 -1.49
N GLN A 101 11.11 -9.49 -1.68
CA GLN A 101 12.40 -8.80 -1.78
C GLN A 101 12.40 -7.78 -2.92
N ARG A 102 11.95 -8.17 -4.12
CA ARG A 102 11.78 -7.22 -5.24
C ARG A 102 10.79 -6.10 -4.97
N GLY A 103 9.82 -6.29 -4.07
CA GLY A 103 8.83 -5.28 -3.74
C GLY A 103 9.35 -4.17 -2.82
N ILE A 104 10.44 -4.42 -2.09
CA ILE A 104 11.05 -3.47 -1.15
C ILE A 104 12.39 -2.88 -1.63
N GLU A 105 12.87 -3.31 -2.80
CA GLU A 105 14.03 -2.76 -3.52
C GLU A 105 13.65 -1.47 -4.28
#